data_AF-A0A7V8LTH6-F1
#
_entry.id   AF-A0A7V8LTH6-F1
#
_cell.length_a   1.000
_cell.length_b   1.000
_cell.length_c   1.000
_cell.angle_alpha   90.00
_cell.angle_beta   90.00
_cell.angle_gamma   90.00
#
_symmetry.space_group_name_H-M   'P 1'
#
loop_
_entity.id
_entity.type
_entity.pdbx_description
1 polymer ?
#
loop_
_entity_poly.entity_id
_entity_poly.type
_entity_poly.pdbx_seq_one_letter_code
_entity_poly.pdbx_strand_id
1 'polypeptide(L)'
;MNITYRLALAVALAVSGYTHAHLYMHGYQHIPTIGPAFLVQAAAFFAMAVLIVVGAPDWMVAAAGLGSAAALVAFALSRTVGLFGFSERGWDPAPYAAISVLTELAAVVLASVLLAKYVRRPVPATPTSRTESLSQR
;
A
#
# COMPACT_ATOMS: atom_id res chain seq x y z
N MET A 1 2.35 2.34 -19.26
CA MET A 1 3.24 2.04 -18.11
C MET A 1 2.57 2.20 -16.73
N ASN A 2 1.81 3.26 -16.41
CA ASN A 2 1.19 3.40 -15.07
C ASN A 2 0.22 2.27 -14.70
N ILE A 3 -0.53 1.73 -15.67
CA ILE A 3 -1.48 0.65 -15.41
C ILE A 3 -0.81 -0.63 -14.90
N THR A 4 0.35 -1.00 -15.46
CA THR A 4 1.12 -2.18 -15.02
C THR A 4 1.54 -2.07 -13.55
N TYR A 5 2.04 -0.91 -13.13
CA TYR A 5 2.41 -0.68 -11.73
C TYR A 5 1.19 -0.68 -10.80
N ARG A 6 0.05 -0.13 -11.24
CA ARG A 6 -1.21 -0.18 -10.49
C ARG A 6 -1.72 -1.61 -10.31
N LEU A 7 -1.66 -2.41 -11.37
CA LEU A 7 -2.04 -3.83 -11.31
C LEU A 7 -1.09 -4.61 -10.40
N ALA A 8 0.23 -4.41 -10.53
CA ALA A 8 1.21 -5.03 -9.64
C ALA A 8 0.99 -4.63 -8.17
N LEU A 9 0.67 -3.36 -7.90
CA LEU A 9 0.32 -2.89 -6.56
C LEU A 9 -0.95 -3.57 -6.05
N ALA A 10 -1.99 -3.65 -6.88
CA ALA A 10 -3.24 -4.33 -6.51
C ALA A 10 -3.01 -5.82 -6.19
N VAL A 11 -2.17 -6.52 -6.98
CA VAL A 11 -1.80 -7.92 -6.71
C VAL A 11 -1.04 -8.03 -5.38
N ALA A 12 -0.07 -7.16 -5.12
CA ALA A 12 0.67 -7.16 -3.86
C ALA A 12 -0.26 -6.94 -2.65
N LEU A 13 -1.19 -5.98 -2.73
CA LEU A 13 -2.19 -5.74 -1.70
C LEU A 13 -3.13 -6.93 -1.51
N ALA A 14 -3.60 -7.55 -2.59
CA ALA A 14 -4.48 -8.72 -2.51
C ALA A 14 -3.78 -9.91 -1.85
N VAL A 15 -2.51 -10.17 -2.17
CA VAL A 15 -1.73 -11.26 -1.54
C VAL A 15 -1.44 -10.96 -0.07
N SER A 16 -1.10 -9.71 0.27
CA SER A 16 -0.93 -9.28 1.66
C SER A 16 -2.24 -9.41 2.45
N GLY A 17 -3.35 -8.95 1.88
CA GLY A 17 -4.68 -9.07 2.49
C GLY A 17 -5.10 -10.53 2.70
N TYR A 18 -4.84 -11.40 1.71
CA TYR A 18 -5.05 -12.84 1.85
C TYR A 18 -4.21 -13.43 2.97
N THR A 19 -2.93 -13.06 3.06
CA THR A 19 -2.02 -13.55 4.10
C THR A 19 -2.50 -13.14 5.50
N HIS A 20 -2.94 -11.89 5.68
CA HIS A 20 -3.51 -11.42 6.94
C HIS A 20 -4.84 -12.10 7.29
N ALA A 21 -5.72 -12.29 6.31
CA ALA A 21 -6.97 -13.02 6.51
C ALA A 21 -6.69 -14.48 6.92
N HIS A 22 -5.70 -15.11 6.28
CA HIS A 22 -5.27 -16.46 6.61
C HIS A 22 -4.77 -16.53 8.06
N LEU A 23 -3.87 -15.64 8.47
CA LEU A 23 -3.36 -15.61 9.84
C LEU A 23 -4.44 -15.30 10.87
N TYR A 24 -5.38 -14.40 10.55
CA TYR A 24 -6.56 -14.15 11.35
C TYR A 24 -7.33 -15.46 11.61
N MET A 25 -7.70 -16.19 10.56
CA MET A 25 -8.44 -17.45 10.69
C MET A 25 -7.64 -18.55 11.41
N HIS A 26 -6.31 -18.54 11.30
CA HIS A 26 -5.43 -19.57 11.84
C HIS A 26 -4.74 -19.15 13.14
N GLY A 27 -5.50 -18.50 14.04
CA GLY A 27 -5.12 -18.30 15.43
C GLY A 27 -5.14 -16.84 15.89
N TYR A 28 -4.88 -15.89 14.99
CA TYR A 28 -4.74 -14.47 15.40
C TYR A 28 -6.08 -13.87 15.79
N GLN A 29 -7.20 -14.42 15.31
CA GLN A 29 -8.55 -14.03 15.72
C GLN A 29 -8.78 -14.09 17.24
N HIS A 30 -8.01 -14.92 17.96
CA HIS A 30 -8.14 -15.06 19.42
C HIS A 30 -7.24 -14.10 20.21
N ILE A 31 -6.42 -13.28 19.54
CA ILE A 31 -5.50 -12.35 20.18
C ILE A 31 -6.19 -10.98 20.29
N PRO A 32 -6.44 -10.47 21.50
CA PRO A 32 -7.06 -9.16 21.69
C PRO A 32 -6.31 -8.06 20.94
N THR A 33 -7.05 -7.14 20.31
CA THR A 33 -6.52 -6.04 19.47
C THR A 33 -5.85 -6.48 18.16
N ILE A 34 -4.98 -7.49 18.20
CA ILE A 34 -4.23 -7.99 17.03
C ILE A 34 -5.16 -8.68 16.03
N GLY A 35 -6.05 -9.57 16.49
CA GLY A 35 -7.02 -10.25 15.62
C GLY A 35 -7.87 -9.26 14.82
N PRO A 36 -8.60 -8.34 15.48
CA PRO A 36 -9.35 -7.29 14.78
C PRO A 36 -8.48 -6.45 13.83
N ALA A 37 -7.25 -6.09 14.21
CA ALA A 37 -6.34 -5.33 13.35
C ALA A 37 -5.98 -6.10 12.06
N PHE A 38 -5.70 -7.41 12.16
CA PHE A 38 -5.43 -8.26 11.00
C PHE A 38 -6.64 -8.33 10.06
N LEU A 39 -7.85 -8.47 10.61
CA LEU A 39 -9.08 -8.50 9.81
C LEU A 39 -9.33 -7.17 9.10
N VAL A 40 -9.17 -6.05 9.82
CA VAL A 40 -9.34 -4.70 9.25
C VAL A 40 -8.31 -4.45 8.15
N GLN A 41 -7.04 -4.79 8.37
CA GLN A 41 -6.01 -4.64 7.35
C GLN A 41 -6.30 -5.50 6.12
N ALA A 42 -6.69 -6.77 6.31
CA ALA A 42 -7.06 -7.66 5.22
C ALA A 42 -8.21 -7.08 4.38
N ALA A 43 -9.30 -6.65 5.03
CA ALA A 43 -10.45 -6.06 4.35
C ALA A 43 -10.08 -4.76 3.62
N ALA A 44 -9.30 -3.89 4.25
CA ALA A 44 -8.85 -2.64 3.65
C ALA A 44 -7.97 -2.89 2.41
N PHE A 45 -7.06 -3.85 2.47
CA PHE A 45 -6.16 -4.16 1.35
C PHE A 45 -6.89 -4.81 0.18
N PHE A 46 -7.85 -5.69 0.45
CA PHE A 46 -8.73 -6.22 -0.61
C PHE A 46 -9.57 -5.12 -1.25
N ALA A 47 -10.20 -4.25 -0.46
CA ALA A 47 -10.98 -3.14 -0.97
C ALA A 47 -10.11 -2.20 -1.83
N MET A 48 -8.93 -1.82 -1.33
CA MET A 48 -7.99 -0.98 -2.08
C MET A 48 -7.51 -1.66 -3.36
N ALA A 49 -7.20 -2.96 -3.35
CA ALA A 49 -6.80 -3.70 -4.54
C ALA A 49 -7.89 -3.63 -5.63
N VAL A 50 -9.15 -3.89 -5.28
CA VAL A 50 -10.29 -3.78 -6.21
C VAL A 50 -10.41 -2.37 -6.74
N LEU A 51 -10.44 -1.37 -5.84
CA LEU A 51 -10.61 0.03 -6.22
C LEU A 51 -9.49 0.52 -7.15
N ILE A 52 -8.24 0.14 -6.89
CA ILE A 52 -7.08 0.50 -7.72
C ILE A 52 -7.22 -0.10 -9.13
N VAL A 53 -7.73 -1.33 -9.24
CA VAL A 53 -7.99 -1.99 -10.54
C VAL A 53 -9.08 -1.25 -11.31
N VAL A 54 -10.19 -0.87 -10.67
CA VAL A 54 -11.30 -0.14 -11.35
C VAL A 54 -11.01 1.34 -11.62
N GLY A 55 -9.84 1.85 -11.23
CA GLY A 55 -9.40 3.20 -11.61
C GLY A 55 -9.43 4.22 -10.47
N ALA A 56 -9.15 3.81 -9.24
CA ALA A 56 -9.05 4.70 -8.08
C ALA A 56 -8.21 5.97 -8.33
N PRO A 57 -8.52 7.08 -7.63
CA PRO A 57 -7.68 8.27 -7.61
C PRO A 57 -6.30 8.00 -7.01
N ASP A 58 -5.32 8.84 -7.35
CA ASP A 58 -3.92 8.61 -6.97
C ASP A 58 -3.64 8.71 -5.46
N TRP A 59 -4.48 9.42 -4.69
CA TRP A 59 -4.37 9.41 -3.24
C TRP A 59 -4.59 8.01 -2.64
N MET A 60 -5.34 7.14 -3.33
CA MET A 60 -5.56 5.76 -2.89
C MET A 60 -4.27 4.92 -3.04
N VAL A 61 -3.43 5.24 -4.03
CA VAL A 61 -2.10 4.63 -4.17
C VAL A 61 -1.20 5.05 -3.01
N ALA A 62 -1.27 6.31 -2.58
CA ALA A 62 -0.56 6.77 -1.39
C ALA A 62 -1.05 6.10 -0.12
N ALA A 63 -2.37 6.00 0.06
CA ALA A 63 -2.98 5.31 1.20
C ALA A 63 -2.56 3.84 1.28
N ALA A 64 -2.53 3.13 0.14
CA ALA A 64 -2.06 1.75 0.06
C ALA A 64 -0.58 1.61 0.48
N GLY A 65 0.28 2.51 0.00
CA GLY A 65 1.69 2.55 0.39
C GLY A 65 1.88 2.82 1.88
N LEU A 66 1.16 3.80 2.44
CA LEU A 66 1.20 4.13 3.86
C LEU A 66 0.68 3.00 4.74
N GLY A 67 -0.43 2.37 4.36
CA GLY A 67 -0.97 1.20 5.06
C GLY A 67 0.02 0.03 5.09
N SER A 68 0.70 -0.23 3.96
CA SER A 68 1.73 -1.27 3.88
C SER A 68 2.95 -0.94 4.74
N ALA A 69 3.38 0.32 4.76
CA ALA A 69 4.47 0.77 5.63
C ALA A 69 4.10 0.65 7.12
N ALA A 70 2.87 1.01 7.50
CA ALA A 70 2.38 0.88 8.87
C ALA A 70 2.36 -0.59 9.32
N ALA A 71 1.97 -1.51 8.43
CA ALA A 71 1.98 -2.94 8.71
C ALA A 71 3.41 -3.48 8.92
N LEU A 72 4.38 -3.06 8.10
CA LEU A 72 5.79 -3.39 8.30
C LEU A 72 6.35 -2.88 9.63
N VAL A 73 5.96 -1.67 10.04
CA VAL A 73 6.32 -1.12 11.35
C VAL A 73 5.70 -1.95 12.46
N ALA A 74 4.42 -2.31 12.36
CA ALA A 74 3.76 -3.18 13.33
C ALA A 74 4.43 -4.55 13.43
N PHE A 75 4.81 -5.14 12.28
CA PHE A 75 5.59 -6.37 12.22
C PHE A 75 6.94 -6.22 12.94
N ALA A 76 7.71 -5.17 12.64
CA ALA A 76 8.99 -4.91 13.29
C ALA A 76 8.84 -4.71 14.81
N LEU A 77 7.80 -4.01 15.26
CA LEU A 77 7.50 -3.82 16.68
C LEU A 77 7.19 -5.16 17.36
N SER A 78 6.37 -6.02 16.74
CA SER A 78 6.04 -7.35 17.27
C SER A 78 7.28 -8.23 17.55
N ARG A 79 8.35 -8.06 16.75
CA ARG A 79 9.61 -8.82 16.87
C ARG A 79 10.65 -8.19 17.78
N THR A 80 10.42 -6.96 18.25
CA THR A 80 11.39 -6.20 19.05
C THR A 80 10.86 -5.92 20.44
N VAL A 81 9.90 -5.02 20.55
CA VAL A 81 9.33 -4.56 21.84
C VAL A 81 7.93 -5.12 22.11
N GLY A 82 7.34 -5.80 21.12
CA GLY A 82 5.96 -6.27 21.14
C GLY A 82 4.96 -5.18 20.77
N LEU A 83 3.70 -5.58 20.61
CA LEU A 83 2.57 -4.72 20.28
C LEU A 83 1.36 -5.15 21.12
N PHE A 84 0.88 -4.30 22.03
CA PHE A 84 -0.25 -4.63 22.94
C PHE A 84 -0.07 -5.94 23.73
N GLY A 85 1.17 -6.27 24.12
CA GLY A 85 1.51 -7.53 24.81
C GLY A 85 1.69 -8.74 23.88
N PHE A 86 1.46 -8.59 22.57
CA PHE A 86 1.77 -9.60 21.56
C PHE A 86 3.22 -9.46 21.08
N SER A 87 3.95 -10.58 21.02
CA SER A 87 5.29 -10.63 20.45
C SER A 87 5.51 -11.96 19.76
N GLU A 88 6.33 -11.92 18.72
CA GLU A 88 6.62 -13.06 17.86
C GLU A 88 8.12 -13.19 17.63
N ARG A 89 8.58 -14.36 17.15
CA ARG A 89 10.02 -14.63 16.97
C ARG A 89 10.35 -15.22 15.62
N GLY A 90 11.47 -14.76 15.05
CA GLY A 90 11.97 -15.26 13.76
C GLY A 90 10.99 -15.02 12.63
N TRP A 91 10.67 -16.07 11.87
CA TRP A 91 9.72 -16.05 10.75
C TRP A 91 8.45 -16.88 11.02
N ASP A 92 8.23 -17.29 12.27
CA ASP A 92 6.98 -17.94 12.68
C ASP A 92 5.86 -16.89 12.76
N PRO A 93 4.67 -17.12 12.17
CA PRO A 93 4.25 -18.29 11.41
C PRO A 93 4.80 -18.32 9.98
N ALA A 94 5.57 -19.37 9.67
CA ALA A 94 6.11 -19.60 8.34
C ALA A 94 5.09 -20.34 7.45
N PRO A 95 5.03 -20.06 6.13
CA PRO A 95 5.79 -19.03 5.38
C PRO A 95 5.13 -17.65 5.39
N TYR A 96 3.97 -17.52 6.03
CA TYR A 96 3.07 -16.36 5.90
C TYR A 96 3.69 -15.06 6.40
N ALA A 97 4.50 -15.08 7.48
CA ALA A 97 5.23 -13.91 7.94
C ALA A 97 6.15 -13.33 6.85
N ALA A 98 6.90 -14.18 6.16
CA ALA A 98 7.80 -13.76 5.09
C ALA A 98 7.02 -13.24 3.86
N ILE A 99 5.95 -13.93 3.46
CA ILE A 99 5.08 -13.50 2.35
C ILE A 99 4.47 -12.13 2.65
N SER A 100 4.00 -11.91 3.88
CA SER A 100 3.45 -10.64 4.33
C SER A 100 4.46 -9.51 4.15
N VAL A 101 5.66 -9.67 4.70
CA VAL A 101 6.72 -8.64 4.60
C VAL A 101 7.10 -8.36 3.15
N LEU A 102 7.27 -9.39 2.33
CA LEU A 102 7.65 -9.21 0.91
C LEU A 102 6.57 -8.46 0.12
N THR A 103 5.31 -8.80 0.34
CA THR A 103 4.18 -8.17 -0.36
C THR A 103 3.96 -6.73 0.09
N GLU A 104 4.14 -6.44 1.38
CA GLU A 104 4.08 -5.08 1.91
C GLU A 104 5.24 -4.21 1.42
N LEU A 105 6.47 -4.73 1.41
CA LEU A 105 7.63 -4.04 0.85
C LEU A 105 7.42 -3.73 -0.64
N ALA A 106 6.92 -4.71 -1.40
CA ALA A 106 6.57 -4.49 -2.80
C ALA A 106 5.52 -3.39 -2.95
N ALA A 107 4.47 -3.39 -2.14
CA ALA A 107 3.43 -2.36 -2.17
C ALA A 107 3.99 -0.96 -1.85
N VAL A 108 4.85 -0.82 -0.83
CA VAL A 108 5.53 0.44 -0.50
C VAL A 108 6.36 0.94 -1.68
N VAL A 109 7.19 0.07 -2.27
CA VAL A 109 8.06 0.43 -3.40
C VAL A 109 7.22 0.83 -4.63
N LEU A 110 6.20 0.05 -4.98
CA LEU A 110 5.34 0.31 -6.14
C LEU A 110 4.55 1.62 -5.97
N ALA A 111 3.98 1.85 -4.78
CA ALA A 111 3.30 3.11 -4.47
C ALA A 111 4.26 4.30 -4.56
N SER A 112 5.46 4.18 -4.01
CA SER A 112 6.48 5.24 -4.06
C SER A 112 6.91 5.56 -5.50
N VAL A 113 7.12 4.55 -6.33
CA VAL A 113 7.45 4.72 -7.76
C VAL A 113 6.32 5.40 -8.52
N LEU A 114 5.06 5.02 -8.26
CA LEU A 114 3.89 5.66 -8.87
C LEU A 114 3.79 7.14 -8.45
N LEU A 115 3.92 7.44 -7.16
CA LEU A 115 3.88 8.80 -6.61
C LEU A 115 5.00 9.69 -7.16
N ALA A 116 6.24 9.19 -7.19
CA ALA A 116 7.37 9.93 -7.74
C ALA A 116 7.17 10.33 -9.20
N LYS A 117 6.49 9.48 -10.00
CA LYS A 117 6.14 9.80 -11.39
C LYS A 117 5.09 10.90 -11.51
N TYR A 118 4.20 11.07 -10.53
CA TYR A 118 3.25 12.17 -10.51
C TYR A 118 3.93 13.50 -10.20
N VAL A 119 4.79 13.54 -9.19
CA VAL A 119 5.54 14.77 -8.81
C VAL A 119 6.44 15.25 -9.94
N ARG A 120 6.98 14.33 -10.75
CA ARG A 120 7.89 14.64 -11.87
C ARG A 120 7.19 15.06 -13.16
N ARG A 121 5.85 15.12 -13.24
CA ARG A 121 5.17 15.61 -14.45
C ARG A 121 5.40 17.12 -14.58
N PRO A 122 6.06 17.60 -15.66
CA PRO A 122 6.21 19.04 -15.88
C PRO A 122 4.84 19.68 -16.03
N VAL A 123 4.60 20.80 -15.34
CA VAL A 123 3.44 21.65 -15.61
C VAL A 123 3.54 22.07 -17.08
N PRO A 124 2.51 21.84 -17.93
CA PRO A 124 2.54 22.32 -19.30
C PRO A 124 2.79 23.82 -19.29
N ALA A 125 3.86 24.27 -19.95
CA ALA A 125 4.09 25.70 -20.14
C ALA A 125 2.87 26.26 -20.87
N THR A 126 2.07 27.10 -20.19
CA THR A 126 0.97 27.83 -20.82
C THR A 126 1.55 28.58 -22.01
N PRO A 127 1.13 28.30 -23.27
CA PRO A 127 1.58 29.09 -24.40
C PRO A 127 1.10 30.52 -24.17
N THR A 128 2.00 31.44 -23.90
CA THR A 128 1.71 32.87 -23.85
C THR A 128 1.47 33.37 -25.26
N SER A 129 0.30 33.05 -25.83
CA SER A 129 -0.21 33.64 -27.07
C SER A 129 -0.83 35.00 -26.76
N ARG A 130 -0.07 35.92 -26.18
CA ARG A 130 -0.55 37.28 -25.89
C ARG A 130 0.60 38.28 -25.87
N THR A 131 1.07 38.70 -27.04
CA THR A 131 1.61 40.05 -27.33
C THR A 131 2.13 40.17 -28.76
N GLU A 132 1.31 39.89 -29.78
CA GLU A 132 1.65 40.32 -31.18
C GLU A 132 0.49 41.00 -31.92
N SER A 133 -0.68 41.21 -31.30
CA SER A 133 -1.84 41.79 -32.00
C SER A 133 -2.09 43.28 -31.73
N LEU A 134 -1.20 43.98 -31.03
CA LEU A 134 -1.40 45.42 -30.73
C LEU A 134 -0.49 46.36 -31.54
N SER A 135 0.29 45.86 -32.51
CA SER A 135 1.11 46.71 -33.39
C SER A 135 0.47 47.03 -34.76
N GLN A 136 -0.77 46.59 -35.01
CA GLN A 136 -1.50 46.93 -36.23
C GLN A 136 -2.88 47.50 -35.91
N ARG A 137 -2.95 48.81 -35.68
CA ARG A 137 -4.10 49.68 -35.98
C ARG A 137 -3.71 51.13 -35.88
#